data_AF-A0A0A2SVE9-F1
#
_entry.id   AF-A0A0A2SVE9-F1
#
_cell.length_a   1.000
_cell.length_b   1.000
_cell.length_c   1.000
_cell.angle_alpha   90.00
_cell.angle_beta   90.00
_cell.angle_gamma   90.00
#
_symmetry.space_group_name_H-M   'P 1'
#
loop_
_entity.id
_entity.type
_entity.pdbx_description
1 polymer ?
#
loop_
_entity_poly.entity_id
_entity_poly.type
_entity_poly.pdbx_seq_one_letter_code
_entity_poly.pdbx_strand_id
1 'polypeptide(L)'
;MHNDRYFEVEYYTLIDPFKQLLWIVMVVVALITLPALLIGISISIFQAATQINDMSLTFIPKLLVMILVLIFSLPWLLSKLVSMTQDLMFHLPQYLS
;
A
#
# COMPACT_ATOMS: atom_id res chain seq x y z
N MET A 1 -11.43 -4.08 40.40
CA MET A 1 -10.44 -4.69 39.49
C MET A 1 -11.13 -5.50 38.37
N HIS A 2 -12.25 -5.01 37.80
CA HIS A 2 -13.02 -5.73 36.76
C HIS A 2 -13.28 -4.83 35.52
N ASN A 3 -12.82 -3.58 35.52
CA ASN A 3 -13.05 -2.62 34.44
C ASN A 3 -11.93 -2.64 33.39
N ASP A 4 -10.76 -3.15 33.76
CA ASP A 4 -9.51 -3.02 33.01
C ASP A 4 -9.48 -3.96 31.77
N ARG A 5 -10.26 -5.04 31.82
CA ARG A 5 -10.37 -6.06 30.76
C ARG A 5 -11.26 -5.62 29.60
N TYR A 6 -12.24 -4.74 29.84
CA TYR A 6 -13.09 -4.21 28.78
C TYR A 6 -12.33 -3.18 27.92
N PHE A 7 -11.53 -2.32 28.56
CA PHE A 7 -10.66 -1.37 27.86
C PHE A 7 -9.59 -2.06 27.01
N GLU A 8 -9.01 -3.16 27.49
CA GLU A 8 -8.03 -3.92 26.72
C GLU A 8 -8.65 -4.50 25.44
N VAL A 9 -9.78 -5.20 25.53
CA VAL A 9 -10.43 -5.86 24.37
C VAL A 9 -10.91 -4.83 23.33
N GLU A 10 -11.48 -3.71 23.78
CA GLU A 10 -11.91 -2.63 22.90
C GLU A 10 -10.71 -1.94 22.21
N TYR A 11 -9.60 -1.75 22.93
CA TYR A 11 -8.40 -1.12 22.38
C TYR A 11 -7.71 -1.99 21.31
N TYR A 12 -7.54 -3.29 21.55
CA TYR A 12 -6.94 -4.19 20.55
C TYR A 12 -7.79 -4.27 19.28
N THR A 13 -9.11 -4.35 19.42
CA THR A 13 -10.03 -4.47 18.27
C THR A 13 -10.02 -3.23 17.38
N LEU A 14 -9.84 -2.03 17.95
CA LEU A 14 -9.73 -0.82 17.15
C LEU A 14 -8.36 -0.67 16.48
N ILE A 15 -7.27 -1.10 17.12
CA ILE A 15 -5.92 -0.87 16.59
C ILE A 15 -5.54 -1.86 15.49
N ASP A 16 -5.95 -3.12 15.61
CA ASP A 16 -5.56 -4.18 14.69
C ASP A 16 -5.96 -3.91 13.21
N PRO A 17 -7.19 -3.45 12.89
CA PRO A 17 -7.54 -3.07 11.52
C PRO A 17 -6.74 -1.87 11.02
N PHE A 18 -6.40 -0.90 11.89
CA PHE A 18 -5.54 0.22 11.52
C PHE A 18 -4.11 -0.24 11.20
N LYS A 19 -3.53 -1.14 12.01
CA LYS A 19 -2.21 -1.73 11.74
C LYS A 19 -2.21 -2.46 10.40
N GLN A 20 -3.25 -3.24 10.13
CA GLN A 20 -3.36 -3.98 8.87
C GLN A 20 -3.53 -3.04 7.68
N LEU A 21 -4.23 -1.92 7.83
CA LEU A 21 -4.37 -0.90 6.79
C LEU A 21 -3.02 -0.26 6.49
N LEU A 22 -2.30 0.17 7.53
CA LEU A 22 -0.95 0.74 7.39
C LEU A 22 0.01 -0.26 6.75
N TRP A 23 -0.07 -1.53 7.12
CA TRP A 23 0.71 -2.60 6.51
C TRP A 23 0.45 -2.72 5.00
N ILE A 24 -0.81 -2.75 4.58
CA ILE A 24 -1.18 -2.80 3.16
C ILE A 24 -0.65 -1.58 2.42
N VAL A 25 -0.82 -0.37 2.98
CA VAL A 25 -0.32 0.87 2.36
C VAL A 25 1.20 0.80 2.18
N MET A 26 1.95 0.39 3.21
CA MET A 26 3.41 0.24 3.11
C MET A 26 3.81 -0.75 2.02
N VAL A 27 3.14 -1.91 1.95
CA VAL A 27 3.41 -2.91 0.91
C VAL A 27 3.11 -2.38 -0.49
N VAL A 28 1.98 -1.68 -0.68
CA VAL A 28 1.60 -1.09 -1.97
C VAL A 28 2.58 -0.02 -2.41
N VAL A 29 2.97 0.88 -1.49
CA VAL A 29 3.98 1.91 -1.77
C VAL A 29 5.29 1.26 -2.18
N ALA A 30 5.78 0.28 -1.42
CA ALA A 30 7.00 -0.44 -1.77
C ALA A 30 6.90 -1.14 -3.13
N LEU A 31 5.77 -1.81 -3.39
CA LEU A 31 5.52 -2.53 -4.64
C LEU A 31 5.55 -1.61 -5.86
N ILE A 32 5.02 -0.39 -5.76
CA ILE A 32 4.99 0.60 -6.85
C ILE A 32 6.32 1.33 -6.97
N THR A 33 6.96 1.70 -5.86
CA THR A 33 8.18 2.51 -5.85
C THR A 33 9.42 1.75 -6.27
N LEU A 34 9.58 0.48 -5.87
CA LEU A 34 10.76 -0.33 -6.25
C LEU A 34 10.98 -0.45 -7.76
N PRO A 35 9.99 -0.89 -8.58
CA PRO A 35 10.17 -0.97 -10.03
C PRO A 35 10.35 0.41 -10.67
N ALA A 36 9.67 1.45 -10.15
CA ALA A 36 9.85 2.82 -10.61
C ALA A 36 11.28 3.35 -10.34
N LEU A 37 11.90 2.93 -9.25
CA LEU A 37 13.27 3.27 -8.89
C LEU A 37 14.27 2.57 -9.83
N LEU A 38 14.11 1.27 -10.08
CA LEU A 38 14.97 0.49 -11.00
C LEU A 38 14.98 1.09 -12.41
N ILE A 39 13.79 1.42 -12.94
CA ILE A 39 13.64 2.05 -14.25
C ILE A 39 14.24 3.46 -14.24
N GLY A 40 13.99 4.24 -13.18
CA GLY A 40 14.54 5.59 -13.04
C GLY A 40 16.08 5.61 -13.07
N ILE A 41 16.71 4.65 -12.38
CA ILE A 41 18.17 4.49 -12.38
C ILE A 41 18.68 4.06 -13.76
N SER A 42 17.99 3.11 -14.39
CA SER A 42 18.38 2.62 -15.72
C SER A 42 18.39 3.75 -16.76
N ILE A 43 17.37 4.61 -16.70
CA ILE A 43 17.24 5.75 -17.62
C ILE A 43 18.24 6.86 -17.29
N SER A 44 18.50 7.15 -16.00
CA SER A 44 19.47 8.19 -15.63
C SER A 44 20.88 7.87 -16.11
N ILE A 45 21.27 6.58 -16.08
CA ILE A 45 22.55 6.12 -16.63
C ILE A 45 22.58 6.33 -18.15
N PHE A 46 21.50 6.00 -18.85
CA PHE A 46 21.41 6.18 -20.30
C PHE A 46 21.47 7.67 -20.71
N GLN A 47 20.79 8.53 -19.96
CA GLN A 47 20.83 9.98 -20.13
C GLN A 47 22.24 10.53 -19.94
N ALA A 48 22.95 10.09 -18.89
CA ALA A 48 24.33 10.48 -18.65
C ALA A 48 25.28 10.01 -19.77
N ALA A 49 25.11 8.77 -20.26
CA ALA A 49 25.96 8.20 -21.31
C ALA A 49 25.81 8.92 -22.66
N THR A 50 24.62 9.41 -22.98
CA THR A 50 24.30 10.09 -24.26
C THR A 50 24.31 11.61 -24.16
N GLN A 51 24.53 12.16 -22.96
CA GLN A 51 24.47 13.60 -22.66
C GLN A 51 23.10 14.24 -22.96
N ILE A 52 22.02 13.45 -22.98
CA ILE A 52 20.66 13.95 -23.16
C ILE A 52 20.10 14.36 -21.80
N ASN A 53 19.76 15.64 -21.63
CA ASN A 53 19.16 16.19 -20.41
C ASN A 53 17.71 16.65 -20.65
N ASP A 54 16.85 15.71 -21.04
CA ASP A 54 15.41 15.95 -21.18
C ASP A 54 14.66 15.34 -19.99
N MET A 55 13.99 16.19 -19.22
CA MET A 55 13.23 15.80 -18.03
C MET A 55 12.10 14.81 -18.36
N SER A 56 11.53 14.87 -19.58
CA SER A 56 10.43 14.03 -20.04
C SER A 56 10.84 12.55 -20.14
N LEU A 57 12.10 12.28 -20.50
CA LEU A 57 12.64 10.93 -20.67
C LEU A 57 12.69 10.15 -19.36
N THR A 58 12.85 10.81 -18.21
CA THR A 58 12.77 10.12 -16.90
C THR A 58 11.33 9.98 -16.40
N PHE A 59 10.47 10.94 -16.74
CA PHE A 59 9.13 11.05 -16.21
C PHE A 59 8.18 10.03 -16.86
N ILE A 60 8.11 10.00 -18.20
CA ILE A 60 7.13 9.19 -18.93
C ILE A 60 7.32 7.68 -18.66
N PRO A 61 8.53 7.09 -18.79
CA PRO A 61 8.69 5.65 -18.59
C PRO A 61 8.44 5.23 -17.14
N LYS A 62 8.82 6.08 -16.17
CA LYS A 62 8.54 5.83 -14.75
C LYS A 62 7.03 5.78 -14.49
N LEU A 63 6.27 6.71 -15.05
CA LEU A 63 4.81 6.71 -14.93
C LEU A 63 4.18 5.46 -15.54
N LEU A 64 4.60 5.06 -16.74
CA LEU A 64 4.07 3.85 -17.39
C LEU A 64 4.28 2.62 -16.51
N VAL A 65 5.47 2.49 -15.91
CA VAL A 65 5.79 1.37 -15.00
C VAL A 65 4.92 1.42 -13.75
N MET A 66 4.75 2.59 -13.13
CA MET A 66 3.89 2.73 -11.95
C MET A 66 2.44 2.37 -12.26
N ILE A 67 1.91 2.81 -13.41
CA ILE A 67 0.55 2.49 -13.85
C ILE A 67 0.39 0.99 -14.09
N LEU A 68 1.35 0.36 -14.78
CA LEU A 68 1.32 -1.08 -15.02
C LEU A 68 1.28 -1.85 -13.70
N VAL A 69 2.21 -1.55 -12.79
CA VAL A 69 2.29 -2.22 -11.48
C VAL A 69 1.00 -2.01 -10.67
N LEU A 70 0.40 -0.81 -10.73
CA LEU A 70 -0.86 -0.53 -10.08
C LEU A 70 -2.01 -1.36 -10.68
N ILE A 71 -2.11 -1.46 -12.01
CA ILE A 71 -3.14 -2.27 -12.68
C ILE A 71 -2.99 -3.75 -12.30
N PHE A 72 -1.78 -4.30 -12.32
CA PHE A 72 -1.53 -5.69 -11.95
C PHE A 72 -1.78 -5.98 -10.46
N SER A 73 -1.48 -5.02 -9.58
CA SER A 73 -1.71 -5.17 -8.14
C SER A 73 -3.13 -4.86 -7.69
N LEU A 74 -3.96 -4.26 -8.56
CA LEU A 74 -5.32 -3.82 -8.23
C LEU A 74 -6.24 -4.94 -7.73
N PRO A 75 -6.34 -6.12 -8.38
CA PRO A 75 -7.25 -7.19 -7.91
C PRO A 75 -6.84 -7.71 -6.54
N TRP A 76 -5.53 -7.84 -6.30
CA TRP A 76 -4.98 -8.25 -5.02
C TRP A 76 -5.28 -7.21 -3.93
N LEU A 77 -5.05 -5.93 -4.22
CA LEU A 77 -5.33 -4.84 -3.28
C LEU A 77 -6.82 -4.80 -2.89
N LEU A 78 -7.71 -4.89 -3.87
CA LEU A 78 -9.16 -4.93 -3.63
C LEU A 78 -9.56 -6.13 -2.78
N SER A 79 -8.99 -7.32 -3.04
CA SER A 79 -9.27 -8.51 -2.22
C SER A 79 -8.87 -8.31 -0.75
N LYS A 80 -7.74 -7.63 -0.49
CA LYS A 80 -7.30 -7.32 0.87
C LYS A 80 -8.22 -6.31 1.56
N LEU A 81 -8.60 -5.24 0.87
CA LEU A 81 -9.50 -4.22 1.42
C LEU A 81 -10.90 -4.77 1.73
N VAL A 82 -11.43 -5.63 0.85
CA VAL A 82 -12.72 -6.29 1.07
C VAL A 82 -12.64 -7.24 2.26
N SER A 83 -11.60 -8.08 2.35
CA SER A 83 -11.39 -8.99 3.49
C SER A 83 -11.32 -8.24 4.81
N MET A 84 -10.57 -7.13 4.86
CA MET A 84 -10.49 -6.30 6.06
C MET A 84 -11.83 -5.68 6.44
N THR A 85 -12.57 -5.17 5.46
CA THR A 85 -13.90 -4.59 5.70
C THR A 85 -14.88 -5.65 6.21
N GLN A 86 -14.79 -6.88 5.69
CA GLN A 86 -15.60 -7.99 6.15
C GLN A 86 -15.26 -8.36 7.60
N ASP A 87 -13.97 -8.50 7.93
CA ASP A 87 -13.54 -8.78 9.31
C ASP A 87 -14.06 -7.70 10.27
N LEU A 88 -13.94 -6.42 9.90
CA LEU A 88 -14.52 -5.31 10.66
C LEU A 88 -16.03 -5.47 10.85
N MET A 89 -16.78 -5.77 9.79
CA MET A 89 -18.23 -5.94 9.88
C MET A 89 -18.66 -7.15 10.72
N PHE A 90 -17.94 -8.27 10.68
CA PHE A 90 -18.25 -9.44 11.50
C PHE A 90 -17.92 -9.23 12.97
N HIS A 91 -16.93 -8.39 13.26
CA HIS A 91 -16.54 -8.04 14.62
C HIS A 91 -17.32 -6.84 15.20
N LEU A 92 -18.15 -6.12 14.44
CA LEU A 92 -18.97 -5.02 14.98
C LEU A 92 -20.17 -5.48 15.85
N PRO A 93 -20.94 -6.54 15.50
CA PRO A 93 -22.12 -6.96 16.26
C PRO A 93 -21.84 -7.39 17.70
N GLN A 94 -20.66 -7.92 17.98
CA GLN A 94 -20.23 -8.33 19.33
C GLN A 94 -20.08 -7.17 20.32
N TYR A 95 -20.17 -5.91 19.88
CA TYR A 95 -20.14 -4.72 20.75
C TYR A 95 -21.53 -4.13 21.05
N LEU A 96 -22.58 -4.57 20.35
CA LEU A 96 -23.94 -4.03 20.47
C LEU A 96 -24.88 -4.93 21.29
N SER A 97 -24.38 -6.04 21.84
CA SER A 97 -25.11 -6.98 22.73
C SER A 97 -24.39 -7.15 24.06
#